data_AF-A0A929UM16-F1
#
_entry.id   AF-A0A929UM16-F1
#
_cell.length_a   1.000
_cell.length_b   1.000
_cell.length_c   1.000
_cell.angle_alpha   90.00
_cell.angle_beta   90.00
_cell.angle_gamma   90.00
#
_symmetry.space_group_name_H-M   'P 1'
#
loop_
_entity.id
_entity.type
_entity.pdbx_description
1 polymer ?
#
loop_
_entity_poly.entity_id
_entity_poly.type
_entity_poly.pdbx_seq_one_letter_code
_entity_poly.pdbx_strand_id
1 'polypeptide(L)'
;PGSIGIPWYFEGKTQFAILHGRGTTWEEELIQLDYDRGSLLEDFEQSGLTEMAPAWAAVTMHTVRTGRDLNETVKLRAMQLCREERGQAVWPDIPEEYWARALLEYRIDLKGREIQTKDGEGTQENP
;
A
#
# COMPACT_ATOMS: atom_id res chain seq x y z
N PRO A 1 -16.42 -12.80 1.79
CA PRO A 1 -15.15 -12.96 2.55
C PRO A 1 -14.10 -11.96 2.02
N GLY A 2 -13.23 -11.43 2.88
CA GLY A 2 -12.23 -10.42 2.52
C GLY A 2 -11.10 -10.95 1.61
N SER A 3 -9.86 -10.61 1.92
CA SER A 3 -8.68 -11.01 1.12
C SER A 3 -7.63 -11.69 1.99
N ILE A 4 -7.10 -12.81 1.49
CA ILE A 4 -6.01 -13.54 2.15
C ILE A 4 -4.65 -12.89 1.85
N GLY A 5 -4.41 -12.56 0.58
CA GLY A 5 -3.08 -12.17 0.06
C GLY A 5 -2.84 -10.67 -0.09
N ILE A 6 -3.90 -9.86 -0.11
CA ILE A 6 -3.81 -8.40 -0.06
C ILE A 6 -4.45 -7.92 1.24
N PRO A 7 -3.69 -7.33 2.17
CA PRO A 7 -4.15 -7.08 3.53
C PRO A 7 -5.01 -5.81 3.62
N TRP A 8 -6.16 -5.78 2.96
CA TRP A 8 -7.03 -4.60 2.95
C TRP A 8 -7.72 -4.37 4.28
N TYR A 9 -7.61 -3.14 4.79
CA TYR A 9 -8.26 -2.71 6.04
C TYR A 9 -7.80 -3.57 7.24
N PHE A 10 -8.53 -3.45 8.36
CA PHE A 10 -8.33 -4.27 9.57
C PHE A 10 -6.87 -4.38 9.99
N GLU A 11 -6.15 -3.24 9.98
CA GLU A 11 -4.75 -3.13 10.38
C GLU A 11 -3.78 -4.03 9.60
N GLY A 12 -4.18 -4.42 8.39
CA GLY A 12 -3.40 -5.23 7.48
C GLY A 12 -3.49 -6.73 7.77
N LYS A 13 -4.57 -7.21 8.38
CA LYS A 13 -4.80 -8.63 8.66
C LYS A 13 -5.29 -9.41 7.44
N THR A 14 -4.94 -10.69 7.41
CA THR A 14 -5.49 -11.64 6.42
C THR A 14 -6.93 -11.99 6.78
N GLN A 15 -7.79 -12.16 5.78
CA GLN A 15 -9.24 -12.32 5.98
C GLN A 15 -9.80 -13.46 5.14
N PHE A 16 -10.61 -14.30 5.77
CA PHE A 16 -11.36 -15.36 5.09
C PHE A 16 -12.64 -15.67 5.86
N ALA A 17 -13.47 -16.57 5.33
CA ALA A 17 -14.67 -17.03 6.02
C ALA A 17 -14.71 -18.55 6.06
N ILE A 18 -15.25 -19.09 7.15
CA ILE A 18 -15.69 -20.48 7.24
C ILE A 18 -17.22 -20.47 7.14
N LEU A 19 -17.77 -21.33 6.27
CA LEU A 19 -19.20 -21.49 6.13
C LEU A 19 -19.64 -22.77 6.83
N HIS A 20 -20.48 -22.63 7.85
CA HIS A 20 -21.05 -23.74 8.61
C HIS A 20 -22.39 -24.13 8.01
N GLY A 21 -22.51 -25.38 7.56
CA GLY A 21 -23.78 -25.90 7.04
C GLY A 21 -24.77 -26.17 8.18
N ARG A 22 -25.98 -25.59 8.10
CA ARG A 22 -27.10 -25.85 9.02
C ARG A 22 -28.34 -26.26 8.26
N GLY A 23 -28.39 -27.53 7.85
CA GLY A 23 -29.50 -28.04 7.06
C GLY A 23 -29.55 -27.37 5.69
N THR A 24 -30.54 -26.51 5.47
CA THR A 24 -30.74 -25.76 4.20
C THR A 24 -30.14 -24.35 4.21
N THR A 25 -29.52 -23.92 5.33
CA THR A 25 -28.89 -22.61 5.45
C THR A 25 -27.39 -22.71 5.69
N TRP A 26 -26.70 -21.60 5.48
CA TRP A 26 -25.28 -21.41 5.80
C TRP A 26 -25.15 -20.33 6.86
N GLU A 27 -24.31 -20.57 7.85
CA GLU A 27 -23.88 -19.57 8.84
C GLU A 27 -22.43 -19.17 8.54
N GLU A 28 -22.17 -17.88 8.47
CA GLU A 28 -20.84 -17.34 8.16
C GLU A 28 -20.05 -17.09 9.45
N GLU A 29 -18.82 -17.59 9.51
CA GLU A 29 -17.82 -17.19 10.48
C GLU A 29 -16.72 -16.41 9.76
N LEU A 30 -16.65 -15.09 10.00
CA LEU A 30 -15.64 -14.22 9.40
C LEU A 30 -14.39 -14.18 10.29
N ILE A 31 -13.25 -14.55 9.72
CA ILE A 31 -11.99 -14.71 10.46
C ILE A 31 -10.97 -13.68 9.97
N GLN A 32 -10.25 -13.10 10.93
CA GLN A 32 -9.12 -12.20 10.72
C GLN A 32 -7.93 -12.71 11.50
N LEU A 33 -6.78 -12.90 10.85
CA LEU A 33 -5.57 -13.39 11.51
C LEU A 33 -4.39 -12.45 11.26
N ASP A 34 -3.53 -12.37 12.26
CA ASP A 34 -2.19 -11.83 12.11
C ASP A 34 -1.31 -12.85 11.36
N TYR A 35 -0.32 -12.34 10.64
CA TYR A 35 0.72 -13.13 9.97
C TYR A 35 2.06 -12.40 10.11
N ASP A 36 3.14 -13.10 9.79
CA ASP A 36 4.48 -12.52 9.85
C ASP A 36 4.71 -11.54 8.70
N ARG A 37 4.29 -10.29 8.93
CA ARG A 37 4.55 -9.17 8.01
C ARG A 37 6.04 -8.90 7.89
N GLY A 38 6.82 -9.09 8.95
CA GLY A 38 8.27 -8.84 8.95
C GLY A 38 8.95 -9.69 7.88
N SER A 39 8.72 -11.00 7.93
CA SER A 39 9.23 -11.94 6.92
C SER A 39 8.75 -11.59 5.51
N LEU A 40 7.47 -11.24 5.32
CA LEU A 40 6.96 -10.86 3.99
C LEU A 40 7.66 -9.60 3.43
N LEU A 41 7.97 -8.65 4.30
CA LEU A 41 8.64 -7.41 3.91
C LEU A 41 10.12 -7.65 3.60
N GLU A 42 10.77 -8.57 4.31
CA GLU A 42 12.12 -9.04 4.00
C GLU A 42 12.16 -9.77 2.66
N ASP A 43 11.17 -10.65 2.38
CA ASP A 43 11.03 -11.33 1.08
C ASP A 43 10.90 -10.30 -0.05
N PHE A 44 10.13 -9.23 0.16
CA PHE A 44 10.02 -8.13 -0.80
C PHE A 44 11.37 -7.48 -1.09
N GLU A 45 12.17 -7.16 -0.07
CA GLU A 45 13.50 -6.58 -0.22
C GLU A 45 14.51 -7.54 -0.88
N GLN A 46 14.33 -8.86 -0.72
CA GLN A 46 15.24 -9.87 -1.30
C GLN A 46 14.81 -10.35 -2.70
N SER A 47 13.57 -10.11 -3.09
CA SER A 47 12.99 -10.61 -4.35
C SER A 47 13.52 -9.94 -5.62
N GLY A 48 14.20 -8.79 -5.52
CA GLY A 48 14.57 -7.97 -6.68
C GLY A 48 13.46 -6.99 -7.13
N LEU A 49 12.28 -7.03 -6.50
CA LEU A 49 11.15 -6.16 -6.87
C LEU A 49 11.45 -4.68 -6.56
N THR A 50 12.19 -4.40 -5.50
CA THR A 50 12.57 -3.04 -5.11
C THR A 50 13.56 -2.39 -6.08
N GLU A 51 14.28 -3.18 -6.86
CA GLU A 51 15.21 -2.75 -7.90
C GLU A 51 14.49 -2.59 -9.23
N MET A 52 13.57 -3.51 -9.55
CA MET A 52 12.84 -3.52 -10.82
C MET A 52 11.75 -2.43 -10.88
N ALA A 53 11.03 -2.21 -9.78
CA ALA A 53 9.95 -1.24 -9.69
C ALA A 53 9.90 -0.58 -8.29
N PRO A 54 10.88 0.28 -7.95
CA PRO A 54 11.08 0.80 -6.60
C PRO A 54 9.83 1.41 -5.95
N ALA A 55 9.17 2.34 -6.63
CA ALA A 55 8.02 3.05 -6.08
C ALA A 55 6.76 2.18 -6.03
N TRP A 56 6.56 1.27 -6.99
CA TRP A 56 5.48 0.28 -6.93
C TRP A 56 5.67 -0.69 -5.76
N ALA A 57 6.89 -1.20 -5.58
CA ALA A 57 7.23 -2.06 -4.46
C ALA A 57 7.03 -1.33 -3.13
N ALA A 58 7.39 -0.05 -3.06
CA ALA A 58 7.19 0.79 -1.88
C ALA A 58 5.71 0.95 -1.50
N VAL A 59 4.82 1.28 -2.44
CA VAL A 59 3.37 1.39 -2.13
C VAL A 59 2.75 0.04 -1.78
N THR A 60 3.25 -1.06 -2.34
CA THR A 60 2.84 -2.42 -1.94
C THR A 60 3.29 -2.75 -0.52
N MET A 61 4.55 -2.50 -0.17
CA MET A 61 5.07 -2.66 1.19
C MET A 61 4.32 -1.76 2.19
N HIS A 62 3.94 -0.54 1.80
CA HIS A 62 3.09 0.32 2.62
C HIS A 62 1.75 -0.34 2.92
N THR A 63 1.11 -0.93 1.91
CA THR A 63 -0.15 -1.67 2.06
C THR A 63 0.01 -2.82 3.05
N VAL A 64 1.11 -3.58 2.98
CA VAL A 64 1.40 -4.66 3.95
C VAL A 64 1.56 -4.13 5.38
N ARG A 65 2.20 -2.98 5.56
CA ARG A 65 2.41 -2.38 6.88
C ARG A 65 1.13 -1.86 7.51
N THR A 66 0.29 -1.18 6.73
CA THR A 66 -0.80 -0.34 7.26
C THR A 66 -2.20 -0.89 6.97
N GLY A 67 -2.31 -1.78 5.98
CA GLY A 67 -3.56 -2.22 5.39
C GLY A 67 -4.26 -1.17 4.50
N ARG A 68 -3.62 -0.01 4.28
CA ARG A 68 -4.11 1.04 3.37
C ARG A 68 -3.57 0.83 1.98
N ASP A 69 -4.40 0.31 1.08
CA ASP A 69 -4.01 0.12 -0.32
C ASP A 69 -4.11 1.43 -1.11
N LEU A 70 -2.96 1.88 -1.61
CA LEU A 70 -2.83 3.04 -2.48
C LEU A 70 -2.23 2.68 -3.85
N ASN A 71 -2.12 1.39 -4.19
CA ASN A 71 -1.48 0.96 -5.44
C ASN A 71 -2.13 1.59 -6.66
N GLU A 72 -3.46 1.49 -6.77
CA GLU A 72 -4.19 2.10 -7.88
C GLU A 72 -4.13 3.63 -7.86
N THR A 73 -4.26 4.22 -6.67
CA THR A 73 -4.19 5.67 -6.48
C THR A 73 -2.85 6.24 -6.96
N VAL A 74 -1.73 5.65 -6.53
CA VAL A 74 -0.37 6.03 -6.94
C VAL A 74 -0.17 5.78 -8.44
N LYS A 75 -0.63 4.63 -8.97
CA LYS A 75 -0.59 4.30 -10.40
C LYS A 75 -1.25 5.38 -11.24
N LEU A 76 -2.50 5.69 -10.94
CA LEU A 76 -3.29 6.67 -11.69
C LEU A 76 -2.66 8.06 -11.59
N ARG A 77 -2.11 8.42 -10.43
CA ARG A 77 -1.41 9.69 -10.25
C ARG A 77 -0.12 9.76 -11.07
N ALA A 78 0.70 8.71 -11.07
CA ALA A 78 1.90 8.62 -11.89
C ALA A 78 1.58 8.71 -13.40
N MET A 79 0.53 8.01 -13.85
CA MET A 79 0.06 8.11 -15.24
C MET A 79 -0.41 9.53 -15.59
N GLN A 80 -1.10 10.20 -14.67
CA GLN A 80 -1.55 11.57 -14.88
C GLN A 80 -0.36 12.54 -15.02
N LEU A 81 0.61 12.47 -14.10
CA LEU A 81 1.84 13.29 -14.15
C LEU A 81 2.61 13.06 -15.46
N CYS A 82 2.75 11.80 -15.89
CA CYS A 82 3.41 11.45 -17.15
C CYS A 82 2.67 12.05 -18.36
N ARG A 83 1.33 11.99 -18.36
CA ARG A 83 0.51 12.55 -19.45
C ARG A 83 0.61 14.07 -19.51
N GLU A 84 0.63 14.75 -18.38
CA GLU A 84 0.73 16.22 -18.29
C GLU A 84 2.06 16.71 -18.86
N GLU A 85 3.17 16.01 -18.60
CA GLU A 85 4.50 16.46 -19.05
C GLU A 85 4.92 15.93 -20.43
N ARG A 86 4.50 14.71 -20.79
CA ARG A 86 4.91 14.05 -22.05
C ARG A 86 3.81 14.02 -23.11
N GLY A 87 2.61 14.50 -22.78
CA GLY A 87 1.43 14.46 -23.63
C GLY A 87 0.75 13.08 -23.73
N GLN A 88 1.41 12.01 -23.26
CA GLN A 88 0.89 10.65 -23.26
C GLN A 88 1.39 9.86 -22.06
N ALA A 89 0.62 8.84 -21.67
CA ALA A 89 0.96 7.86 -20.66
C ALA A 89 0.43 6.51 -21.12
N VAL A 90 1.34 5.54 -21.28
CA VAL A 90 1.02 4.19 -21.72
C VAL A 90 1.36 3.25 -20.58
N TRP A 91 0.38 2.53 -20.07
CA TRP A 91 0.60 1.50 -19.06
C TRP A 91 1.08 0.21 -19.76
N PRO A 92 2.10 -0.51 -19.24
CA PRO A 92 2.84 -0.27 -17.99
C PRO A 92 4.06 0.66 -18.09
N ASP A 93 4.35 1.19 -19.27
CA ASP A 93 5.54 2.00 -19.60
C ASP A 93 5.51 3.44 -19.04
N ILE A 94 5.36 3.57 -17.73
CA ILE A 94 5.40 4.85 -17.02
C ILE A 94 6.77 5.00 -16.35
N PRO A 95 7.56 6.04 -16.69
CA PRO A 95 8.88 6.27 -16.09
C PRO A 95 8.85 6.37 -14.57
N GLU A 96 9.86 5.81 -13.91
CA GLU A 96 9.98 5.73 -12.45
C GLU A 96 9.92 7.10 -11.76
N GLU A 97 10.39 8.16 -12.42
CA GLU A 97 10.34 9.53 -11.89
C GLU A 97 8.90 10.00 -11.57
N TYR A 98 7.91 9.56 -12.34
CA TYR A 98 6.50 9.89 -12.09
C TYR A 98 5.91 9.07 -10.96
N TRP A 99 6.33 7.81 -10.84
CA TRP A 99 5.97 6.95 -9.72
C TRP A 99 6.53 7.47 -8.41
N ALA A 100 7.82 7.82 -8.37
CA ALA A 100 8.48 8.37 -7.19
C ALA A 100 7.83 9.69 -6.74
N ARG A 101 7.46 10.57 -7.69
CA ARG A 101 6.73 11.81 -7.40
C ARG A 101 5.35 11.54 -6.84
N ALA A 102 4.56 10.66 -7.47
CA ALA A 102 3.26 10.27 -6.96
C ALA A 102 3.38 9.70 -5.54
N LEU A 103 4.33 8.79 -5.30
CA LEU A 103 4.59 8.19 -4.00
C LEU A 103 4.90 9.24 -2.91
N LEU A 104 5.72 10.24 -3.27
CA LEU A 104 6.07 11.36 -2.39
C LEU A 104 4.84 12.24 -2.05
N GLU A 105 3.94 12.50 -3.01
CA GLU A 105 2.69 13.22 -2.75
C GLU A 105 1.82 12.51 -1.70
N TYR A 106 1.87 11.18 -1.64
CA TYR A 106 1.19 10.37 -0.61
C TYR A 106 2.01 10.17 0.67
N ARG A 107 3.16 10.85 0.80
CA ARG A 107 4.08 10.81 1.94
C ARG A 107 4.60 9.41 2.24
N ILE A 108 4.94 8.63 1.21
CA ILE A 108 5.51 7.29 1.34
C ILE A 108 6.97 7.33 0.83
N ASP A 109 7.90 6.78 1.61
CA ASP A 109 9.30 6.61 1.19
C ASP A 109 9.51 5.36 0.33
N LEU A 110 10.69 5.20 -0.28
CA LEU A 110 11.02 4.03 -1.11
C LEU A 110 11.12 2.70 -0.31
N LYS A 111 10.98 2.73 1.01
CA LYS A 111 10.86 1.54 1.88
C LYS A 111 9.41 1.26 2.31
N GLY A 112 8.45 2.00 1.74
CA GLY A 112 7.02 1.85 2.01
C GLY A 112 6.60 2.39 3.38
N ARG A 113 7.37 3.30 3.98
CA ARG A 113 7.09 3.89 5.30
C ARG A 113 6.52 5.29 5.13
N GLU A 114 5.69 5.72 6.08
CA GLU A 114 5.17 7.08 6.07
C GLU A 114 6.25 8.09 6.46
N ILE A 115 6.36 9.16 5.68
CA ILE A 115 7.28 10.27 5.93
C ILE A 115 6.63 11.20 6.97
N GLN A 116 7.25 11.31 8.14
CA GLN A 116 6.82 12.20 9.22
C GLN A 116 7.25 13.66 8.90
N THR A 117 6.33 14.62 8.99
CA THR A 117 6.67 16.05 8.99
C THR A 117 6.97 16.49 10.42
N LYS A 118 8.02 17.30 10.62
CA LYS A 118 8.23 17.99 11.90
C LYS A 118 7.24 19.15 12.00
N ASP A 119 6.02 18.87 12.43
CA ASP A 119 5.09 19.94 12.82
C ASP A 119 5.03 20.00 14.36
N GLY A 120 5.82 20.92 14.93
CA GLY A 120 5.91 21.10 16.38
C GLY A 120 6.98 22.09 16.85
N GLU A 121 7.17 23.23 16.18
CA GLU A 121 7.73 24.41 16.85
C GLU A 121 6.57 25.15 17.54
N GLY A 122 6.63 25.17 18.87
CA GLY A 122 5.53 25.57 19.74
C GLY A 122 5.10 27.02 19.54
N THR A 123 3.78 27.22 19.57
CA THR A 123 3.19 28.50 19.94
C THR A 123 3.62 28.79 21.39
N GLN A 124 4.67 29.58 21.58
CA GLN A 124 4.86 30.31 22.82
C GLN A 124 3.73 31.34 22.91
N GLU A 125 2.69 31.01 23.68
CA GLU A 125 1.84 32.02 24.28
C GLU A 125 2.72 32.84 25.24
N ASN A 126 2.96 34.10 24.87
CA ASN A 126 3.64 35.08 25.72
C ASN A 126 2.57 35.74 26.62
N PRO A 127 2.88 36.04 27.90
CA PRO A 127 1.91 36.41 28.93
C PRO A 127 1.26 37.78 28.74
#